data_AF-X0YIJ6-F1
#
_entry.id   AF-X0YIJ6-F1
#
_cell.length_a   1.000
_cell.length_b   1.000
_cell.length_c   1.000
_cell.angle_alpha   90.00
_cell.angle_beta   90.00
_cell.angle_gamma   90.00
#
_symmetry.space_group_name_H-M   'P 1'
#
loop_
_entity.id
_entity.type
_entity.pdbx_description
1 polymer ?
#
loop_
_entity_poly.entity_id
_entity_poly.type
_entity_poly.pdbx_seq_one_letter_code
_entity_poly.pdbx_strand_id
1 'polypeptide(L)'
;MGNAAKMKIGLYSPFLDENIGGGERYLLTIAEYLSKKYQVDLFLNQPEERKNLLRRYGKKFNLDVSKVKIPPISFQKLSFIKRLFLTKKYDAFLYMTDASFFFSLAKRNIVHFQIPFSQKPNG
;
A
#
# COMPACT_ATOMS: atom_id res chain seq x y z
N MET A 1 13.14 -18.60 21.58
CA MET A 1 12.76 -17.18 21.38
C MET A 1 11.31 -17.15 20.96
N GLY A 2 10.44 -16.55 21.79
CA GLY A 2 8.98 -16.61 21.62
C GLY A 2 8.53 -16.07 20.27
N ASN A 3 7.63 -16.80 19.62
CA ASN A 3 7.05 -16.48 18.33
C ASN A 3 6.05 -15.33 18.52
N ALA A 4 6.55 -14.09 18.66
CA ALA A 4 5.70 -12.91 18.63
C ALA A 4 4.98 -12.90 17.27
N ALA A 5 3.65 -12.98 17.27
CA ALA A 5 2.85 -12.94 16.06
C ALA A 5 3.28 -11.75 15.21
N LYS A 6 3.90 -12.02 14.05
CA LYS A 6 4.44 -10.99 13.17
C LYS A 6 3.28 -10.15 12.67
N MET A 7 3.28 -8.85 13.00
CA MET A 7 2.17 -7.95 12.63
C MET A 7 1.90 -7.99 11.13
N LYS A 8 0.62 -7.87 10.76
CA LYS A 8 0.17 -7.84 9.37
C LYS A 8 -0.28 -6.44 8.97
N ILE A 9 0.35 -5.91 7.92
CA ILE A 9 0.13 -4.55 7.43
C ILE A 9 -0.41 -4.60 6.00
N GLY A 10 -1.53 -3.90 5.77
CA GLY A 10 -2.11 -3.70 4.45
C GLY A 10 -1.73 -2.33 3.91
N LEU A 11 -1.27 -2.27 2.66
CA LEU A 11 -0.96 -1.03 1.95
C LEU A 11 -1.86 -0.90 0.73
N TYR A 12 -2.39 0.29 0.47
CA TYR A 12 -3.20 0.56 -0.71
C TYR A 12 -2.99 1.97 -1.26
N SER A 13 -2.98 2.10 -2.59
CA SER A 13 -3.17 3.36 -3.30
C SER A 13 -4.04 3.09 -4.53
N PRO A 14 -5.06 3.90 -4.80
CA PRO A 14 -5.86 3.76 -6.01
C PRO A 14 -5.06 4.09 -7.28
N PHE A 15 -3.89 4.74 -7.16
CA PHE A 15 -3.11 5.23 -8.30
C PHE A 15 -1.96 4.31 -8.71
N LEU A 16 -1.62 3.32 -7.86
CA LEU A 16 -0.38 2.54 -7.99
C LEU A 16 -0.24 1.74 -9.30
N ASP A 17 -1.38 1.34 -9.89
CA ASP A 17 -1.42 0.52 -11.10
C ASP A 17 -1.46 1.32 -12.41
N GLU A 18 -1.77 2.61 -12.31
CA GLU A 18 -2.10 3.48 -13.45
C GLU A 18 -0.95 4.43 -13.76
N ASN A 19 -0.43 5.13 -12.75
CA ASN A 19 0.67 6.08 -12.91
C ASN A 19 1.68 5.91 -11.77
N ILE A 20 2.97 5.96 -12.11
CA ILE A 20 4.04 5.88 -11.13
C ILE A 20 4.84 7.18 -11.11
N GLY A 21 4.59 7.95 -10.06
CA GLY A 21 5.26 9.20 -9.73
C GLY A 21 5.90 9.16 -8.34
N GLY A 22 6.00 10.33 -7.72
CA GLY A 22 6.62 10.50 -6.40
C GLY A 22 5.84 9.82 -5.27
N GLY A 23 4.51 9.86 -5.32
CA GLY A 23 3.64 9.21 -4.33
C GLY A 23 3.80 7.70 -4.28
N GLU A 24 3.80 7.06 -5.44
CA GLU A 24 3.93 5.61 -5.55
C GLU A 24 5.32 5.15 -5.12
N ARG A 25 6.38 5.91 -5.48
CA ARG A 25 7.73 5.65 -4.96
C ARG A 25 7.74 5.70 -3.42
N TYR A 26 7.09 6.69 -2.82
CA TYR A 26 7.03 6.83 -1.37
C TYR A 26 6.28 5.66 -0.71
N LEU A 27 5.13 5.26 -1.26
CA LEU A 27 4.40 4.08 -0.79
C LEU A 27 5.22 2.79 -0.90
N LEU A 28 5.97 2.60 -1.99
CA LEU A 28 6.87 1.45 -2.16
C LEU A 28 8.06 1.47 -1.21
N THR A 29 8.55 2.66 -0.84
CA THR A 29 9.62 2.83 0.16
C THR A 29 9.11 2.41 1.55
N ILE A 30 7.89 2.80 1.90
CA ILE A 30 7.20 2.31 3.11
C ILE A 30 7.08 0.77 3.07
N ALA A 31 6.66 0.22 1.94
CA ALA A 31 6.50 -1.22 1.77
C ALA A 31 7.82 -1.99 1.98
N GLU A 32 8.90 -1.54 1.34
CA GLU A 32 10.25 -2.09 1.53
C GLU A 32 10.63 -2.07 3.03
N TYR A 33 10.57 -0.89 3.67
CA TYR A 33 11.01 -0.74 5.05
C TYR A 33 10.21 -1.63 6.02
N LEU A 34 8.88 -1.64 5.90
CA LEU A 34 8.00 -2.43 6.76
C LEU A 34 8.17 -3.94 6.54
N SER A 35 8.40 -4.36 5.29
CA SER A 35 8.56 -5.78 4.94
C SER A 35 9.78 -6.45 5.60
N LYS A 36 10.75 -5.65 6.06
CA LYS A 36 11.92 -6.12 6.82
C LYS A 36 11.50 -6.74 8.17
N LYS A 37 10.43 -6.24 8.79
CA LYS A 37 10.00 -6.63 10.15
C LYS A 37 8.60 -7.24 10.20
N TYR A 38 7.73 -6.94 9.25
CA TYR A 38 6.31 -7.29 9.28
C TYR A 38 5.88 -8.05 8.03
N GLN A 39 4.69 -8.65 8.04
CA GLN A 39 4.05 -9.11 6.81
C GLN A 39 3.38 -7.92 6.14
N VAL A 40 3.74 -7.65 4.88
CA VAL A 40 3.20 -6.54 4.10
C VAL A 40 2.46 -7.08 2.88
N ASP A 41 1.17 -6.79 2.82
CA ASP A 41 0.33 -7.05 1.65
C ASP A 41 0.03 -5.71 0.97
N LEU A 42 0.46 -5.56 -0.28
CA LEU A 42 0.23 -4.41 -1.14
C LEU A 42 -0.93 -4.69 -2.09
N PHE A 43 -2.03 -3.99 -1.90
CA PHE A 43 -3.23 -4.15 -2.70
C PHE A 43 -3.15 -3.32 -3.98
N LEU A 44 -3.49 -3.98 -5.09
CA LEU A 44 -3.58 -3.41 -6.43
C LEU A 44 -5.06 -3.36 -6.88
N ASN A 45 -5.36 -2.52 -7.87
CA ASN A 45 -6.64 -2.52 -8.57
C ASN A 45 -6.72 -3.67 -9.59
N GLN A 46 -5.60 -4.06 -10.20
CA GLN A 46 -5.51 -5.10 -11.24
C GLN A 46 -4.36 -6.10 -10.94
N PRO A 47 -4.42 -6.87 -9.84
CA PRO A 47 -3.29 -7.71 -9.39
C PRO A 47 -2.87 -8.78 -10.42
N GLU A 48 -3.81 -9.35 -11.17
CA GLU A 48 -3.51 -10.38 -12.18
C GLU A 48 -2.77 -9.81 -13.40
N GLU A 49 -3.10 -8.60 -13.81
CA GLU A 49 -2.48 -7.93 -14.96
C GLU A 49 -1.15 -7.27 -14.59
N ARG A 50 -0.92 -7.03 -13.29
CA ARG A 50 0.22 -6.29 -12.75
C ARG A 50 1.19 -7.16 -11.95
N LYS A 51 1.28 -8.46 -12.23
CA LYS A 51 2.20 -9.41 -11.56
C LYS A 51 3.67 -8.96 -11.52
N ASN A 52 4.12 -8.23 -12.55
CA ASN A 52 5.50 -7.76 -12.67
C ASN A 52 5.72 -6.34 -12.09
N LEU A 53 4.69 -5.71 -11.53
CA LEU A 53 4.70 -4.31 -11.07
C LEU A 53 5.80 -4.06 -10.03
N LEU A 54 5.84 -4.89 -8.98
CA LEU A 54 6.85 -4.80 -7.93
C LEU A 54 8.26 -4.96 -8.50
N ARG A 55 8.50 -5.95 -9.37
CA ARG A 55 9.83 -6.16 -9.97
C ARG A 55 10.26 -4.95 -10.81
N ARG A 56 9.37 -4.43 -11.66
CA ARG A 56 9.64 -3.29 -12.53
C ARG A 56 9.99 -2.04 -11.71
N TYR A 57 9.19 -1.74 -10.70
CA TYR A 57 9.33 -0.50 -9.93
C TYR A 57 10.36 -0.59 -8.81
N GLY A 58 10.54 -1.77 -8.22
CA GLY A 58 11.68 -2.07 -7.35
C GLY A 58 12.99 -1.79 -8.07
N LYS A 59 13.14 -2.26 -9.33
CA LYS A 59 14.32 -1.95 -10.14
C LYS A 59 14.41 -0.46 -10.49
N LYS A 60 13.31 0.17 -10.94
CA LYS A 60 13.28 1.60 -11.32
C LYS A 60 13.70 2.52 -10.18
N PHE A 61 13.30 2.20 -8.95
CA PHE A 61 13.52 3.05 -7.78
C PHE A 61 14.63 2.56 -6.85
N ASN A 62 15.32 1.47 -7.21
CA ASN A 62 16.34 0.82 -6.39
C ASN A 62 15.80 0.43 -4.99
N LEU A 63 14.64 -0.21 -4.95
CA LEU A 63 13.96 -0.69 -3.73
C LEU A 63 13.90 -2.23 -3.69
N ASP A 64 14.19 -2.83 -2.54
CA ASP A 64 14.00 -4.25 -2.28
C ASP A 64 12.54 -4.55 -1.86
N VAL A 65 11.72 -4.87 -2.85
CA VAL A 65 10.32 -5.24 -2.64
C VAL A 65 10.09 -6.76 -2.67
N SER A 66 11.14 -7.57 -2.55
CA SER A 66 11.07 -9.04 -2.65
C SER A 66 10.19 -9.69 -1.56
N LYS A 67 10.04 -9.01 -0.41
CA LYS A 67 9.26 -9.47 0.75
C LYS A 67 7.82 -8.94 0.77
N VAL A 68 7.47 -8.05 -0.16
CA VAL A 68 6.12 -7.49 -0.29
C VAL A 68 5.24 -8.46 -1.08
N LYS A 69 4.05 -8.76 -0.57
CA LYS A 69 3.09 -9.64 -1.24
C LYS A 69 2.03 -8.82 -1.97
N ILE A 70 1.63 -9.26 -3.16
CA ILE A 70 0.42 -8.78 -3.82
C ILE A 70 -0.66 -9.85 -3.67
N PRO A 71 -1.72 -9.60 -2.87
CA PRO A 71 -2.87 -10.50 -2.84
C PRO A 71 -3.56 -10.54 -4.21
N PRO A 72 -4.08 -11.71 -4.66
CA PRO A 72 -4.84 -11.83 -5.90
C PRO A 72 -6.28 -11.30 -5.75
N ILE A 73 -6.41 -10.12 -5.14
CA ILE A 73 -7.69 -9.47 -4.83
C ILE A 73 -7.58 -8.01 -5.22
N SER A 74 -8.48 -7.57 -6.10
CA SER A 74 -8.60 -6.16 -6.45
C SER A 74 -9.34 -5.41 -5.35
N PHE A 75 -8.67 -4.48 -4.67
CA PHE A 75 -9.26 -3.76 -3.54
C PHE A 75 -10.38 -2.80 -3.98
N GLN A 76 -10.23 -2.18 -5.14
CA GLN A 76 -11.22 -1.27 -5.71
C GLN A 76 -12.50 -1.99 -6.16
N LYS A 77 -12.39 -3.23 -6.68
CA LYS A 77 -13.54 -4.03 -7.11
C LYS A 77 -14.31 -4.69 -5.95
N LEU A 78 -13.79 -4.64 -4.72
CA LEU A 78 -14.50 -5.17 -3.57
C LEU A 78 -15.67 -4.27 -3.19
N SER A 79 -16.81 -4.91 -2.88
CA SER A 79 -17.93 -4.23 -2.25
C SER A 79 -17.54 -3.70 -0.87
N PHE A 80 -18.27 -2.68 -0.41
CA PHE A 80 -18.03 -2.01 0.86
C PHE A 80 -17.87 -2.98 2.05
N ILE A 81 -18.81 -3.92 2.20
CA ILE A 81 -18.81 -4.92 3.27
C ILE A 81 -17.59 -5.84 3.18
N LYS A 82 -17.25 -6.32 1.97
CA LYS A 82 -16.09 -7.19 1.77
C LYS A 82 -14.79 -6.46 2.11
N ARG A 83 -14.68 -5.17 1.80
CA ARG A 83 -13.54 -4.32 2.15
C ARG A 83 -13.39 -4.14 3.67
N LEU A 84 -14.51 -3.94 4.38
CA LEU A 84 -14.50 -3.89 5.85
C LEU A 84 -13.99 -5.20 6.48
N PHE A 85 -14.49 -6.35 6.03
CA PHE A 85 -14.02 -7.64 6.54
C PHE A 85 -12.59 -8.00 6.12
N LEU A 86 -12.16 -7.55 4.94
CA LEU A 86 -10.78 -7.69 4.51
C LEU A 86 -9.84 -6.93 5.43
N THR A 87 -10.11 -5.65 5.66
CA THR A 87 -9.27 -4.76 6.47
C THR A 87 -9.23 -5.18 7.94
N LYS A 88 -10.29 -5.81 8.48
CA LYS A 88 -10.33 -6.41 9.83
C LYS A 88 -9.20 -7.41 10.10
N LYS A 89 -8.64 -8.03 9.05
CA LYS A 89 -7.54 -9.03 9.16
C LYS A 89 -6.16 -8.41 9.40
N TYR A 90 -6.07 -7.09 9.47
CA TYR A 90 -4.81 -6.36 9.54
C TYR A 90 -4.64 -5.63 10.87
N ASP A 91 -3.41 -5.60 11.38
CA ASP A 91 -3.04 -4.82 12.57
C ASP A 91 -2.89 -3.33 12.22
N ALA A 92 -2.43 -3.04 11.02
CA ALA A 92 -2.40 -1.69 10.47
C ALA A 92 -2.80 -1.69 9.00
N PHE A 93 -3.54 -0.67 8.59
CA PHE A 93 -3.86 -0.43 7.19
C PHE A 93 -3.47 0.99 6.83
N LEU A 94 -2.48 1.12 5.94
CA LEU A 94 -2.02 2.39 5.42
C LEU A 94 -2.55 2.57 4.00
N TYR A 95 -3.17 3.72 3.75
CA TYR A 95 -3.66 4.04 2.42
C TYR A 95 -3.31 5.46 2.00
N MET A 96 -2.85 5.57 0.77
CA MET A 96 -2.57 6.84 0.11
C MET A 96 -3.77 7.21 -0.76
N THR A 97 -4.27 8.43 -0.62
CA THR A 97 -5.50 8.88 -1.29
C THR A 97 -5.47 10.41 -1.47
N ASP A 98 -6.26 10.90 -2.42
CA ASP A 98 -6.52 12.30 -2.76
C ASP A 98 -7.76 12.88 -2.04
N ALA A 99 -8.15 12.29 -0.91
CA ALA A 99 -9.38 12.53 -0.13
C ALA A 99 -10.57 11.63 -0.48
N SER A 100 -10.35 10.62 -1.33
CA SER A 100 -11.24 9.47 -1.51
C SER A 100 -11.09 8.42 -0.39
N PHE A 101 -11.68 8.71 0.78
CA PHE A 101 -11.62 7.81 1.94
C PHE A 101 -12.41 6.50 1.76
N PHE A 102 -11.95 5.44 2.43
CA PHE A 102 -12.75 4.24 2.67
C PHE A 102 -12.75 3.88 4.15
N PHE A 103 -13.83 3.24 4.60
CA PHE A 103 -13.91 2.71 5.95
C PHE A 103 -13.14 1.40 6.10
N SER A 104 -12.39 1.28 7.19
CA SER A 104 -11.50 0.16 7.47
C SER A 104 -11.67 -0.31 8.92
N LEU A 105 -11.71 -1.62 9.13
CA LEU A 105 -11.78 -2.27 10.45
C LEU A 105 -10.42 -2.74 10.97
N ALA A 106 -9.32 -2.31 10.35
CA ALA A 106 -7.99 -2.60 10.87
C ALA A 106 -7.81 -1.95 12.26
N LYS A 107 -6.98 -2.56 13.12
CA LYS A 107 -6.74 -2.04 14.48
C LYS A 107 -6.16 -0.63 14.47
N ARG A 108 -5.38 -0.31 13.45
CA ARG A 108 -4.82 1.03 13.20
C ARG A 108 -5.05 1.40 11.74
N ASN A 109 -5.59 2.59 11.51
CA ASN A 109 -5.82 3.13 10.18
C ASN A 109 -4.95 4.36 10.00
N ILE A 110 -4.06 4.33 9.01
CA ILE A 110 -3.12 5.40 8.73
C ILE A 110 -3.44 5.95 7.36
N VAL A 111 -3.76 7.23 7.29
CA VAL A 111 -4.04 7.89 6.02
C VAL A 111 -2.86 8.76 5.64
N HIS A 112 -2.40 8.60 4.40
CA HIS A 112 -1.31 9.40 3.87
C HIS A 112 -1.82 10.29 2.73
N PHE A 113 -1.86 11.60 2.99
CA PHE A 113 -2.20 12.61 1.99
C PHE A 113 -0.95 13.26 1.44
N GLN A 114 -0.93 13.47 0.13
CA GLN A 114 0.05 14.32 -0.53
C GLN A 114 -0.65 15.56 -1.03
N ILE A 115 -0.33 16.70 -0.43
CA ILE A 115 -0.88 18.00 -0.81
C ILE A 115 0.20 18.70 -1.63
N PRO A 116 -0.06 19.06 -2.90
CA PRO A 116 0.91 19.82 -3.68
C PRO A 116 1.11 21.20 -3.04
N PHE A 117 2.35 21.69 -3.08
CA PHE A 117 2.63 23.04 -2.59
C PHE A 117 1.89 24.07 -3.45
N SER A 118 1.12 24.94 -2.79
CA SER A 118 0.34 25.99 -3.46
C SER A 118 1.22 27.11 -4.04
N GLN A 119 2.48 27.18 -3.64
CA GLN A 119 3.47 28.12 -4.15
C GLN A 119 4.78 27.36 -4.45
N LYS A 120 5.51 27.77 -5.49
CA LYS A 120 6.86 27.25 -5.72
C LYS A 120 7.73 27.61 -4.51
N PRO A 121 8.59 26.70 -4.01
CA PRO A 121 9.58 27.07 -3.02
C PRO A 121 10.41 28.23 -3.58
N ASN A 122 10.47 29.35 -2.86
CA ASN A 122 11.41 30.42 -3.19
C ASN A 122 12.80 29.82 -2.96
N GLY A 123 13.51 29.55 -4.05
CA GLY A 123 14.87 29.04 -4.05
C GLY A 123 15.86 30.04 -3.47
#